data_AF-A0A958C408-F1
#
_entry.id   AF-A0A958C408-F1
#
_cell.length_a   1.000
_cell.length_b   1.000
_cell.length_c   1.000
_cell.angle_alpha   90.00
_cell.angle_beta   90.00
_cell.angle_gamma   90.00
#
_symmetry.space_group_name_H-M   'P 1'
#
loop_
_entity.id
_entity.type
_entity.pdbx_description
1 polymer ?
#
loop_
_entity_poly.entity_id
_entity_poly.type
_entity_poly.pdbx_seq_one_letter_code
_entity_poly.pdbx_strand_id
1 'polypeptide(L)' 'IIPFRGEYYALKPQMHDLCRTLIYPVPDPQFPFLGVHFTRMIDGSVECGPNAVLAFA' A
#
# COMPACT_ATOMS: atom_id res chain seq x y z
N ILE A 1 -6.80 10.66 20.65
CA ILE A 1 -6.02 9.87 19.67
C ILE A 1 -7.01 8.96 18.95
N ILE A 2 -7.08 9.00 17.62
CA ILE A 2 -7.93 8.11 16.81
C ILE A 2 -7.02 7.04 16.19
N PRO A 3 -7.19 5.75 16.50
CA PRO A 3 -6.31 4.72 15.98
C PRO A 3 -6.74 4.23 14.60
N PHE A 4 -5.76 4.06 13.71
CA PHE A 4 -5.92 3.43 12.41
C PHE A 4 -5.01 2.21 12.31
N ARG A 5 -5.51 1.16 11.66
CA ARG A 5 -4.74 -0.04 11.31
C ARG A 5 -4.44 0.02 9.82
N GLY A 6 -3.22 -0.34 9.46
CA GLY A 6 -2.82 -0.55 8.08
C GLY A 6 -2.64 -2.03 7.78
N GLU A 7 -3.20 -2.47 6.67
CA GLU A 7 -3.02 -3.80 6.11
C GLU A 7 -2.16 -3.73 4.86
N TYR A 8 -1.31 -4.73 4.70
CA TYR A 8 -0.45 -4.92 3.53
C TYR A 8 -0.85 -6.21 2.83
N TYR A 9 -0.82 -6.18 1.51
CA TYR A 9 -1.08 -7.32 0.66
C TYR A 9 0.13 -7.63 -0.21
N ALA A 10 0.51 -8.90 -0.30
CA ALA A 10 1.52 -9.34 -1.25
C ALA A 10 0.91 -9.41 -2.67
N LEU A 11 1.60 -8.84 -3.65
CA LEU A 11 1.22 -8.95 -5.04
C LEU A 11 1.51 -10.38 -5.55
N LYS A 12 0.65 -10.90 -6.44
CA LYS A 12 0.86 -12.21 -7.06
C LYS A 12 2.21 -12.22 -7.82
N PRO A 13 3.03 -13.29 -7.68
CA PRO A 13 4.34 -13.37 -8.32
C PRO A 13 4.34 -13.06 -9.82
N GLN A 14 3.36 -13.56 -10.58
CA GLN A 14 3.28 -13.31 -12.02
C GLN A 14 3.07 -11.83 -12.42
N MET A 15 2.78 -10.94 -11.47
CA MET A 15 2.54 -9.52 -11.71
C MET A 15 3.67 -8.62 -11.19
N HIS A 16 4.71 -9.19 -10.55
CA HIS A 16 5.81 -8.42 -9.95
C HIS A 16 6.52 -7.53 -10.97
N ASP A 17 6.60 -7.95 -12.24
CA ASP A 17 7.26 -7.20 -13.31
C ASP A 17 6.56 -5.88 -13.68
N LEU A 18 5.28 -5.71 -13.31
CA LEU A 18 4.55 -4.46 -13.54
C LEU A 18 5.05 -3.32 -12.66
N CYS A 19 5.60 -3.62 -11.48
CA CYS A 19 5.98 -2.61 -10.49
C CYS A 19 7.50 -2.43 -10.40
N ARG A 20 8.14 -1.87 -11.42
CA ARG A 20 9.62 -1.84 -11.52
C ARG A 20 10.32 -0.90 -10.53
N THR A 21 9.57 -0.01 -9.88
CA THR A 21 10.05 0.97 -8.90
C THR A 21 9.00 1.13 -7.79
N LEU A 22 9.28 1.96 -6.79
CA LEU A 22 8.30 2.37 -5.79
C LEU A 22 7.23 3.27 -6.41
N ILE A 23 5.96 2.99 -6.14
CA ILE A 23 4.84 3.77 -6.65
C ILE A 23 4.09 4.39 -5.47
N TYR A 24 4.08 5.72 -5.42
CA TYR A 24 3.32 6.51 -4.46
C TYR A 24 2.33 7.39 -5.22
N PRO A 25 1.01 7.22 -5.00
CA PRO A 25 0.03 8.06 -5.64
C PRO A 25 0.11 9.49 -5.09
N VAL A 26 -0.23 10.46 -5.93
CA VAL A 26 -0.42 11.83 -5.48
C VAL A 26 -1.66 11.86 -4.57
N PRO A 27 -1.60 12.42 -3.35
CA PRO A 27 -2.75 12.48 -2.44
C PRO A 27 -3.93 13.21 -3.06
N ASP A 28 -5.12 12.61 -3.00
CA ASP A 28 -6.38 13.26 -3.36
C ASP A 28 -7.04 13.89 -2.11
N PRO A 29 -7.22 15.22 -2.06
CA PRO A 29 -7.88 15.89 -0.93
C PRO A 29 -9.32 15.44 -0.68
N GLN A 30 -10.02 14.91 -1.69
CA GLN A 30 -11.38 14.38 -1.55
C GLN A 30 -11.41 13.04 -0.80
N PHE A 31 -10.30 12.30 -0.80
CA PHE A 31 -10.15 11.00 -0.16
C PHE A 31 -8.95 10.97 0.79
N PRO A 32 -9.01 11.73 1.89
CA PRO A 32 -7.96 11.67 2.91
C PRO A 32 -7.81 10.22 3.41
N PHE A 33 -6.57 9.78 3.59
CA PHE A 33 -6.19 8.41 4.01
C PHE A 33 -6.35 7.31 2.93
N LEU A 34 -6.86 7.63 1.74
CA LEU A 34 -6.92 6.69 0.61
C LEU A 34 -5.68 6.87 -0.26
N GLY A 35 -4.64 6.11 0.05
CA GLY A 35 -3.41 6.06 -0.73
C GLY A 35 -2.71 4.74 -0.50
N VAL A 36 -2.64 3.92 -1.54
CA VAL A 36 -1.98 2.62 -1.49
C VAL A 36 -0.66 2.72 -2.22
N HIS A 37 0.43 2.34 -1.55
CA HIS A 37 1.75 2.31 -2.16
C HIS A 37 2.03 0.93 -2.73
N PHE A 38 2.84 0.89 -3.79
CA PHE A 38 3.49 -0.34 -4.20
C PHE A 38 4.98 -0.26 -3.88
N THR A 39 5.43 -1.19 -3.04
CA THR A 39 6.81 -1.25 -2.56
C THR A 39 7.46 -2.50 -3.12
N ARG A 40 8.56 -2.33 -3.86
CA ARG A 40 9.42 -3.43 -4.26
C ARG A 40 10.44 -3.69 -3.16
N MET A 41 10.40 -4.89 -2.61
CA MET A 41 11.30 -5.35 -1.55
C MET A 41 12.66 -5.77 -2.11
N ILE A 42 13.66 -5.87 -1.24
CA ILE A 42 15.04 -6.26 -1.61
C ILE A 42 15.08 -7.68 -2.20
N ASP A 43 14.19 -8.57 -1.75
CA ASP A 43 14.05 -9.94 -2.26
C ASP A 43 13.29 -10.02 -3.59
N GLY A 44 12.86 -8.88 -4.14
CA GLY A 44 12.12 -8.79 -5.40
C GLY A 44 10.60 -8.91 -5.25
N SER A 45 10.07 -9.25 -4.07
CA SER A 45 8.63 -9.27 -3.81
C SER A 45 8.03 -7.86 -3.88
N VAL A 46 6.71 -7.78 -4.08
CA VAL A 46 6.00 -6.50 -4.16
C VAL A 46 4.86 -6.51 -3.16
N GLU A 47 4.85 -5.50 -2.30
CA GLU A 47 3.79 -5.26 -1.32
C GLU A 47 2.91 -4.08 -1.74
N CYS A 48 1.63 -4.17 -1.41
CA CYS A 48 0.60 -3.19 -1.70
C CYS A 48 -0.04 -2.73 -0.39
N GLY A 49 0.11 -1.45 -0.04
CA GLY A 49 -0.39 -0.90 1.21
C GLY A 49 0.38 0.33 1.71
N PRO A 50 0.14 0.78 2.96
CA PRO A 50 -0.97 0.33 3.80
C PRO A 50 -2.31 0.92 3.32
N ASN A 51 -3.41 0.20 3.53
CA ASN A 51 -4.72 0.86 3.62
C ASN A 51 -4.84 1.60 4.97
N ALA A 52 -5.88 2.41 5.14
CA ALA A 52 -6.18 3.05 6.42
C ALA A 52 -7.59 2.68 6.84
N VAL A 53 -7.71 1.70 7.73
CA VAL A 53 -8.99 1.28 8.31
C VAL A 53 -9.02 1.66 9.79
N LEU A 54 -10.20 2.06 10.29
CA LEU A 54 -10.38 2.35 11.70
C LEU A 54 -10.07 1.11 12.53
N ALA A 55 -9.19 1.27 13.52
CA ALA A 55 -8.85 0.20 14.44
C ALA A 55 -9.92 0.12 15.53
N PHE A 56 -11.05 -0.53 15.20
CA PHE A 56 -11.98 -1.02 16.22
C PHE A 56 -11.30 -2.23 16.87
N ALA A 57 -11.08 -2.15 18.18
CA ALA A 57 -10.33 -3.12 18.97
C ALA A 57 -10.82 -4.56 18.77
#